data_AF-A0A660WKU8-F1
#
_entry.id   AF-A0A660WKU8-F1
#
_cell.length_a   1.000
_cell.length_b   1.000
_cell.length_c   1.000
_cell.angle_alpha   90.00
_cell.angle_beta   90.00
_cell.angle_gamma   90.00
#
_symmetry.space_group_name_H-M   'P 1'
#
loop_
_entity.id
_entity.type
_entity.pdbx_description
1 polymer ?
#
loop_
_entity_poly.entity_id
_entity_poly.type
_entity_poly.pdbx_seq_one_letter_code
_entity_poly.pdbx_strand_id
1 'polypeptide(L)'
;MKRFLIFSLIFLLFKSSYGEGIDSVVKANNRFSFDIYRKISSRNKNKNIFLSPYSIFSALAITYEGAKGKTADEIKSVFHFPEKDVLRANFSKIYRN
;
A
#
# COMPACT_ATOMS: atom_id res chain seq x y z
N MET A 1 -2.23 8.11 39.95
CA MET A 1 -2.80 8.82 38.77
C MET A 1 -1.80 9.04 37.64
N LYS A 2 -0.57 9.52 37.85
CA LYS A 2 0.41 9.78 36.77
C LYS A 2 0.79 8.56 35.92
N ARG A 3 0.87 7.36 36.52
CA ARG A 3 1.16 6.10 35.80
C ARG A 3 0.04 5.68 34.84
N PHE A 4 -1.23 5.88 35.21
CA PHE A 4 -2.38 5.57 34.35
C PHE A 4 -2.46 6.49 33.11
N LEU A 5 -2.10 7.76 33.27
CA LEU A 5 -2.04 8.73 32.16
C LEU A 5 -0.96 8.35 31.13
N ILE A 6 0.20 7.84 31.58
CA ILE A 6 1.27 7.39 30.69
C ILE A 6 0.84 6.16 29.87
N PHE A 7 0.19 5.17 30.50
CA PHE A 7 -0.32 4.00 29.77
C PHE A 7 -1.40 4.36 28.74
N SER A 8 -2.30 5.30 29.08
CA SER A 8 -3.32 5.80 28.16
C SER A 8 -2.72 6.54 26.96
N LEU A 9 -1.71 7.38 27.19
CA LEU A 9 -1.03 8.14 26.13
C LEU A 9 -0.26 7.21 25.18
N ILE A 10 0.43 6.19 25.71
CA ILE A 10 1.12 5.17 24.92
C ILE A 10 0.11 4.39 24.08
N PHE A 11 -1.02 3.97 24.66
CA PHE A 11 -2.06 3.24 23.93
C PHE A 11 -2.68 4.08 22.80
N LEU A 12 -2.85 5.38 23.00
CA LEU A 12 -3.34 6.30 21.98
C LEU A 12 -2.36 6.46 20.80
N LEU A 13 -1.05 6.57 21.10
CA LEU A 13 0.01 6.65 20.09
C LEU A 13 0.09 5.37 19.23
N PHE A 14 -0.05 4.19 19.85
CA PHE A 14 -0.11 2.93 19.10
C PHE A 14 -1.34 2.84 18.19
N LYS A 15 -2.50 3.35 18.61
CA LYS A 15 -3.72 3.33 17.80
C LYS A 15 -3.62 4.21 16.55
N SER A 16 -2.95 5.36 16.63
CA SER A 16 -2.73 6.26 15.47
C SER A 16 -1.88 5.58 14.40
N SER A 17 -0.76 4.98 14.80
CA SER A 17 0.15 4.28 13.89
C SER A 17 -0.51 3.10 13.15
N TYR A 18 -1.49 2.44 13.78
CA TYR A 18 -2.24 1.32 13.18
C TYR A 18 -3.13 1.75 12.00
N GLY A 19 -3.84 2.88 12.13
CA GLY A 19 -4.72 3.39 11.07
C GLY A 19 -3.94 4.00 9.89
N GLU A 20 -2.85 4.69 10.19
CA GLU A 20 -1.99 5.33 9.20
C GLU A 20 -1.33 4.32 8.25
N GLY A 21 -0.90 3.16 8.76
CA GLY A 21 -0.25 2.12 7.96
C GLY A 21 -1.18 1.47 6.93
N ILE A 22 -2.43 1.16 7.31
CA ILE A 22 -3.43 0.61 6.39
C ILE A 22 -3.80 1.63 5.31
N ASP A 23 -4.03 2.88 5.72
CA ASP A 23 -4.35 3.98 4.82
C ASP A 23 -3.23 4.23 3.80
N SER A 24 -1.97 4.12 4.21
CA SER A 24 -0.81 4.21 3.30
C SER A 24 -0.87 3.17 2.17
N VAL A 25 -1.15 1.90 2.50
CA VAL A 25 -1.24 0.81 1.49
C VAL A 25 -2.45 1.01 0.58
N VAL A 26 -3.60 1.44 1.11
CA VAL A 26 -4.80 1.72 0.32
C VAL A 26 -4.58 2.88 -0.65
N LYS A 27 -3.97 3.97 -0.18
CA LYS A 27 -3.61 5.13 -1.02
C LYS A 27 -2.63 4.74 -2.13
N ALA A 28 -1.63 3.91 -1.82
CA ALA A 28 -0.69 3.39 -2.81
C ALA A 28 -1.39 2.62 -3.94
N ASN A 29 -2.27 1.67 -3.57
CA ASN A 29 -3.04 0.89 -4.53
C ASN A 29 -3.95 1.78 -5.40
N ASN A 30 -4.66 2.73 -4.80
CA ASN A 30 -5.53 3.65 -5.53
C ASN A 30 -4.74 4.50 -6.53
N ARG A 31 -3.58 5.03 -6.11
CA ARG A 31 -2.71 5.82 -7.00
C ARG A 31 -2.22 4.99 -8.18
N PHE A 32 -1.67 3.81 -7.91
CA PHE A 32 -1.24 2.88 -8.95
C PHE A 32 -2.39 2.53 -9.92
N SER A 33 -3.60 2.29 -9.39
CA SER A 33 -4.79 1.96 -10.18
C SER A 33 -5.14 3.04 -11.20
N PHE A 34 -5.13 4.31 -10.77
CA PHE A 34 -5.38 5.42 -11.69
C PHE A 34 -4.23 5.62 -12.70
N ASP A 35 -2.97 5.45 -12.26
CA ASP A 35 -1.81 5.60 -13.12
C ASP A 35 -1.82 4.56 -14.26
N ILE A 36 -2.03 3.28 -13.92
CA ILE A 36 -2.06 2.21 -14.91
C ILE A 36 -3.28 2.33 -15.83
N TYR A 37 -4.46 2.67 -15.29
CA TYR A 37 -5.66 2.87 -16.11
C TYR A 37 -5.44 3.99 -17.14
N ARG A 38 -4.90 5.14 -16.73
CA ARG A 38 -4.61 6.28 -17.62
C ARG A 38 -3.59 5.90 -18.71
N LYS A 39 -2.58 5.10 -18.36
CA LYS A 39 -1.57 4.63 -19.31
C LYS A 39 -2.15 3.64 -20.32
N ILE A 40 -3.05 2.76 -19.90
CA ILE A 40 -3.72 1.81 -20.82
C ILE A 40 -4.76 2.54 -21.67
N SER A 41 -5.54 3.45 -21.11
CA SER A 41 -6.60 4.16 -21.82
C SER A 41 -6.07 5.12 -22.89
N SER A 42 -4.97 5.82 -22.61
CA SER A 42 -4.30 6.65 -23.62
C SER A 42 -3.84 5.88 -24.86
N ARG A 43 -3.54 4.57 -24.71
CA ARG A 43 -3.12 3.67 -25.80
C ARG A 43 -4.29 2.95 -26.49
N ASN A 44 -5.47 2.93 -25.88
CA ASN A 44 -6.63 2.16 -26.33
C ASN A 44 -7.87 3.05 -26.44
N LYS A 45 -7.76 4.16 -27.18
CA LYS A 45 -8.87 5.09 -27.39
C LYS A 45 -10.09 4.34 -27.97
N ASN A 46 -11.28 4.64 -27.43
CA ASN A 46 -12.57 4.09 -27.85
C ASN A 46 -12.67 2.55 -27.77
N LYS A 47 -11.86 1.89 -26.93
CA LYS A 47 -11.97 0.46 -26.64
C LYS A 47 -12.39 0.23 -25.20
N ASN A 48 -13.08 -0.87 -24.96
CA ASN A 48 -13.35 -1.33 -23.60
C ASN A 48 -12.04 -1.71 -22.90
N ILE A 49 -11.91 -1.33 -21.64
CA ILE A 49 -10.74 -1.61 -20.81
C ILE A 49 -11.24 -2.31 -19.55
N PHE A 50 -10.77 -3.53 -19.34
CA PHE A 50 -11.08 -4.33 -18.16
C PHE A 50 -9.79 -4.88 -17.58
N LEU A 51 -9.52 -4.54 -16.32
CA LEU A 51 -8.36 -5.04 -15.57
C LEU A 51 -8.67 -5.02 -14.06
N SER A 52 -7.91 -5.80 -13.30
CA SER A 52 -7.88 -5.73 -11.83
C SER A 52 -6.54 -5.13 -11.39
N PRO A 53 -6.46 -3.81 -11.12
CA PRO A 53 -5.25 -3.20 -10.61
C PRO A 53 -4.80 -3.81 -9.29
N TYR A 54 -5.75 -4.16 -8.41
CA TYR A 54 -5.47 -4.74 -7.11
C TYR A 54 -4.77 -6.11 -7.20
N SER A 55 -5.13 -6.94 -8.18
CA SER A 55 -4.48 -8.23 -8.40
C SER A 55 -3.01 -8.04 -8.80
N ILE A 56 -2.73 -7.07 -9.68
CA ILE A 56 -1.36 -6.73 -10.09
C ILE A 56 -0.57 -6.16 -8.90
N PHE A 57 -1.19 -5.24 -8.15
CA PHE A 57 -0.61 -4.65 -6.94
C PHE A 57 -0.23 -5.72 -5.92
N SER A 58 -1.13 -6.67 -5.65
CA SER A 58 -0.89 -7.79 -4.71
C SER A 58 0.25 -8.70 -5.16
N ALA A 59 0.30 -9.08 -6.43
CA ALA A 59 1.37 -9.92 -6.96
C ALA A 59 2.74 -9.22 -6.85
N LEU A 60 2.78 -7.93 -7.14
CA LEU A 60 4.03 -7.15 -7.08
C LEU A 60 4.42 -6.74 -5.66
N ALA A 61 3.49 -6.73 -4.70
CA ALA A 61 3.83 -6.56 -3.28
C ALA A 61 4.69 -7.73 -2.78
N ILE A 62 4.32 -8.97 -3.12
CA ILE A 62 5.11 -10.17 -2.79
C ILE A 62 6.46 -10.13 -3.51
N THR A 63 6.47 -9.71 -4.77
CA THR A 63 7.70 -9.59 -5.57
C THR A 63 8.64 -8.52 -4.99
N TYR A 64 8.10 -7.38 -4.55
CA TYR A 64 8.85 -6.30 -3.90
C TYR A 64 9.53 -6.77 -2.62
N GLU A 65 8.85 -7.59 -1.80
CA GLU A 65 9.44 -8.14 -0.58
C GLU A 65 10.72 -8.92 -0.86
N GLY A 66 10.74 -9.73 -1.93
CA GLY A 66 11.93 -10.49 -2.35
C GLY A 66 12.99 -9.66 -3.09
N ALA A 67 12.62 -8.53 -3.70
CA ALA A 67 13.53 -7.71 -4.49
C ALA A 67 14.55 -6.93 -3.64
N LYS A 68 15.69 -6.58 -4.25
CA LYS A 68 16.77 -5.79 -3.64
C LYS A 68 17.34 -4.76 -4.62
N GLY A 69 18.03 -3.75 -4.07
CA GLY A 69 18.70 -2.69 -4.84
C GLY A 69 17.76 -2.01 -5.84
N LYS A 70 18.30 -1.68 -7.01
CA LYS A 70 17.58 -0.98 -8.08
C LYS A 70 16.23 -1.61 -8.44
N THR A 71 16.13 -2.94 -8.45
CA THR A 71 14.86 -3.62 -8.75
C THR A 71 13.80 -3.35 -7.69
N ALA A 72 14.17 -3.35 -6.40
CA ALA A 72 13.24 -3.00 -5.34
C ALA A 72 12.79 -1.54 -5.44
N ASP A 73 13.72 -0.63 -5.76
CA ASP A 73 13.46 0.80 -5.88
C ASP A 73 12.48 1.10 -7.02
N GLU A 74 12.66 0.46 -8.18
CA GLU A 74 11.76 0.62 -9.33
C GLU A 74 10.36 0.08 -9.04
N ILE A 75 10.25 -1.11 -8.42
CA ILE A 75 8.95 -1.67 -8.05
C ILE A 75 8.25 -0.74 -7.05
N LYS A 76 8.95 -0.32 -5.99
CA LYS A 76 8.41 0.61 -5.00
C LYS A 76 7.91 1.90 -5.65
N SER A 77 8.71 2.48 -6.56
CA SER A 77 8.37 3.74 -7.22
C SER A 77 7.13 3.65 -8.11
N VAL A 78 6.95 2.55 -8.86
CA VAL A 78 5.79 2.39 -9.77
C VAL A 78 4.51 2.09 -9.01
N PHE A 79 4.61 1.26 -7.97
CA PHE A 79 3.45 0.82 -7.19
C PHE A 79 3.12 1.74 -6.01
N HIS A 80 3.96 2.76 -5.78
CA HIS A 80 3.85 3.68 -4.66
C HIS A 80 3.87 2.97 -3.30
N PHE A 81 4.55 1.82 -3.21
CA PHE A 81 4.59 1.05 -1.98
C PHE A 81 5.25 1.87 -0.86
N PRO A 82 4.73 1.80 0.37
CA PRO A 82 5.47 2.25 1.53
C PRO A 82 6.70 1.35 1.77
N GLU A 83 7.48 1.65 2.80
CA GLU A 83 8.55 0.76 3.22
C GLU A 83 8.02 -0.65 3.56
N LYS A 84 8.88 -1.67 3.40
CA LYS A 84 8.50 -3.09 3.53
C LYS A 84 7.91 -3.42 4.90
N ASP A 85 8.40 -2.79 5.96
CA ASP A 85 7.88 -2.98 7.32
C ASP A 85 6.43 -2.49 7.43
N VAL A 86 6.11 -1.33 6.86
CA VAL A 86 4.75 -0.80 6.78
C VAL A 86 3.88 -1.64 5.86
N LEU A 87 4.38 -2.02 4.67
CA LEU A 87 3.64 -2.83 3.71
C LEU A 87 3.27 -4.18 4.33
N ARG A 88 4.25 -4.97 4.77
CA ARG A 88 4.05 -6.31 5.33
C ARG A 88 3.13 -6.31 6.55
N ALA A 89 3.29 -5.34 7.46
CA ALA A 89 2.49 -5.28 8.67
C ALA A 89 1.01 -4.94 8.41
N ASN A 90 0.70 -4.31 7.28
CA ASN A 90 -0.64 -3.78 7.00
C ASN A 90 -1.34 -4.43 5.81
N PHE A 91 -0.62 -5.10 4.90
CA PHE A 91 -1.21 -5.73 3.72
C PHE A 91 -2.26 -6.80 4.08
N SER A 92 -1.96 -7.68 5.04
CA SER A 92 -2.90 -8.72 5.48
C SER A 92 -4.10 -8.14 6.24
N LYS A 93 -3.94 -6.96 6.85
CA LYS A 93 -5.01 -6.29 7.61
C LYS A 93 -6.10 -5.72 6.71
N ILE A 94 -5.80 -5.47 5.42
CA ILE A 94 -6.81 -5.06 4.42
C ILE A 94 -7.96 -6.08 4.34
N TYR A 95 -7.69 -7.35 4.63
CA TYR A 95 -8.68 -8.44 4.55
C TYR A 95 -9.37 -8.75 5.88
N ARG A 96 -8.89 -8.19 6.99
CA ARG A 96 -9.45 -8.45 8.32
C ARG A 96 -10.37 -7.28 8.68
N ASN A 97 -11.65 -7.44 8.34
CA ASN A 97 -12.74 -6.64 8.88
C ASN A 97 -13.10 -7.12 10.29
#